data_AF-A0A5B2YZF2-F1
#
_entry.id   AF-A0A5B2YZF2-F1
#
_cell.length_a   1.000
_cell.length_b   1.000
_cell.length_c   1.000
_cell.angle_alpha   90.00
_cell.angle_beta   90.00
_cell.angle_gamma   90.00
#
_symmetry.space_group_name_H-M   'P 1'
#
loop_
_entity.id
_entity.type
_entity.pdbx_description
1 polymer ?
#
loop_
_entity_poly.entity_id
_entity_poly.type
_entity_poly.pdbx_seq_one_letter_code
_entity_poly.pdbx_strand_id
1 'polypeptide(L)'
;MGILNNHVMIDSDTFSEKEKYQFENLIRHSDFFNLQSDRPPTHGAADYINYSISIEDGKQKHTVKTNDVTMSSQLEPVIRFLQNKIRK
;
A
#
# COMPACT_ATOMS: atom_id res chain seq x y z
N MET A 1 -17.23 -18.92 7.07
CA MET A 1 -17.03 -17.82 6.11
C MET A 1 -15.54 -17.49 6.10
N GLY A 2 -14.83 -17.79 5.01
CA GLY A 2 -13.40 -17.54 4.92
C GLY A 2 -13.15 -16.08 4.59
N ILE A 3 -12.62 -15.31 5.53
CA ILE A 3 -12.05 -14.00 5.23
C ILE A 3 -10.84 -14.26 4.31
N LEU A 4 -10.94 -13.89 3.04
CA LEU A 4 -9.80 -13.97 2.12
C LEU A 4 -8.86 -12.81 2.45
N ASN A 5 -8.10 -12.95 3.53
CA ASN A 5 -7.01 -12.03 3.86
C ASN A 5 -5.86 -12.30 2.89
N ASN A 6 -5.93 -11.69 1.71
CA ASN A 6 -4.91 -11.83 0.68
C ASN A 6 -3.69 -10.97 1.06
N HIS A 7 -2.91 -11.42 2.03
CA HIS A 7 -1.66 -10.80 2.42
C HIS A 7 -0.60 -11.16 1.38
N VAL A 8 -0.17 -10.17 0.60
CA VAL A 8 0.88 -10.36 -0.40
C VAL A 8 2.10 -9.58 0.03
N MET A 9 3.20 -10.29 0.23
CA MET A 9 4.50 -9.71 0.49
C MET A 9 5.23 -9.62 -0.85
N ILE A 10 5.60 -8.41 -1.23
CA ILE A 10 6.32 -8.14 -2.47
C ILE A 10 7.74 -7.75 -2.07
N ASP A 11 8.70 -8.57 -2.46
CA ASP A 11 10.10 -8.28 -2.22
C ASP A 11 10.60 -7.28 -3.27
N SER A 12 11.06 -6.11 -2.82
CA SER A 12 11.51 -5.05 -3.71
C SER A 12 12.82 -5.39 -4.42
N ASP A 13 13.57 -6.42 -3.99
CA ASP A 13 14.77 -6.86 -4.70
C ASP A 13 14.42 -7.54 -6.03
N THR A 14 13.21 -8.10 -6.14
CA THR A 14 12.68 -8.66 -7.40
C THR A 14 12.35 -7.60 -8.45
N PHE A 15 12.41 -6.31 -8.11
CA PHE A 15 12.08 -5.22 -9.02
C PHE A 15 13.27 -4.93 -9.94
N SER A 16 12.98 -4.69 -11.22
CA SER A 16 13.97 -4.14 -12.14
C SER A 16 14.36 -2.71 -11.73
N GLU A 17 15.53 -2.23 -12.13
CA GLU A 17 16.01 -0.87 -11.81
C GLU A 17 14.98 0.22 -12.16
N LYS A 18 14.29 0.06 -13.29
CA LYS A 18 13.21 0.97 -13.71
C LYS A 18 12.01 0.94 -12.76
N GLU A 19 11.67 -0.24 -12.25
CA GLU A 19 10.56 -0.44 -11.31
C GLU A 19 10.91 0.08 -9.92
N LYS A 20 12.15 -0.14 -9.46
CA LYS A 20 12.68 0.44 -8.22
C LYS A 20 12.58 1.96 -8.26
N TYR A 21 13.12 2.58 -9.31
CA TYR A 21 13.05 4.04 -9.48
C TYR A 21 11.60 4.57 -9.52
N GLN A 22 10.70 3.87 -10.22
CA GLN A 22 9.28 4.25 -10.26
C GLN A 22 8.63 4.13 -8.87
N PHE A 23 8.85 3.02 -8.18
CA PHE A 23 8.31 2.77 -6.85
C PHE A 23 8.83 3.80 -5.84
N GLU A 24 10.14 4.05 -5.79
CA GLU A 24 10.74 5.06 -4.94
C GLU A 24 10.17 6.47 -5.21
N ASN A 25 9.97 6.84 -6.48
CA ASN A 25 9.34 8.11 -6.83
C ASN A 25 7.88 8.20 -6.38
N LEU A 26 7.13 7.09 -6.43
CA LEU A 26 5.77 7.03 -5.92
C LEU A 26 5.78 7.21 -4.41
N ILE A 27 6.59 6.43 -3.67
CA ILE A 27 6.70 6.52 -2.22
C ILE A 27 7.10 7.92 -1.75
N ARG A 28 8.03 8.58 -2.46
CA ARG A 28 8.43 9.97 -2.18
C ARG A 28 7.32 10.98 -2.47
N HIS A 29 6.63 10.89 -3.61
CA HIS A 29 5.51 11.79 -3.92
C HIS A 29 4.31 11.60 -3.01
N SER A 30 4.12 10.38 -2.52
CA SER A 30 3.06 10.05 -1.58
C SER A 30 3.37 10.48 -0.16
N ASP A 31 4.60 10.93 0.13
CA ASP A 31 5.08 11.18 1.48
C ASP A 31 4.81 9.97 2.40
N PHE A 32 4.92 8.74 1.88
CA PHE A 32 4.34 7.54 2.51
C PHE A 32 4.78 7.37 3.97
N PHE A 33 6.07 7.58 4.25
CA PHE A 33 6.64 7.47 5.60
C PHE A 33 6.13 8.56 6.57
N ASN A 34 5.63 9.67 6.05
CA ASN A 34 5.06 10.77 6.80
C ASN A 34 3.52 10.72 6.87
N LEU A 35 2.89 9.84 6.08
CA LEU A 35 1.45 9.62 6.16
C LEU A 35 1.10 9.01 7.52
N GLN A 36 0.23 9.69 8.25
CA GLN A 36 -0.43 9.10 9.40
C GLN A 36 -1.24 7.90 8.90
N SER A 37 -1.16 6.77 9.61
CA SER A 37 -2.04 5.63 9.31
C SER A 37 -3.47 6.13 9.39
N ASP A 38 -4.12 6.29 8.22
CA ASP A 38 -5.48 6.79 8.18
C ASP A 38 -6.37 5.81 8.95
N ARG A 39 -7.41 6.37 9.57
CA ARG A 39 -8.04 5.81 10.76
C ARG A 39 -8.49 4.34 10.52
N PRO A 40 -8.50 3.50 11.57
CA PRO A 40 -9.04 2.15 11.45
C PRO A 40 -10.45 2.24 10.85
N PRO A 41 -10.79 1.38 9.88
CA PRO A 41 -12.09 1.42 9.22
C PRO A 41 -13.19 1.39 10.27
N THR A 42 -14.11 2.34 10.20
CA THR A 42 -15.27 2.38 11.07
C THR A 42 -16.08 1.11 10.82
N HIS A 43 -16.13 0.23 11.81
CA HIS A 43 -16.80 -1.07 11.72
C HIS A 43 -18.28 -0.85 11.33
N GLY A 44 -18.70 -1.31 10.14
CA GLY A 44 -20.12 -1.37 9.77
C GLY A 44 -20.62 -0.46 8.65
N ALA A 45 -19.76 0.25 7.91
CA ALA A 45 -20.17 0.96 6.70
C ALA A 45 -19.59 0.25 5.46
N ALA A 46 -20.47 -0.27 4.59
CA ALA A 46 -20.26 -0.83 3.23
C ALA A 46 -19.15 -1.89 2.99
N ASP A 47 -19.25 -2.61 1.86
CA ASP A 47 -18.24 -3.54 1.33
C ASP A 47 -16.99 -2.79 0.79
N TYR A 48 -16.32 -2.03 1.65
CA TYR A 48 -15.10 -1.33 1.30
C TYR A 48 -13.90 -2.29 1.22
N ILE A 49 -13.03 -2.06 0.24
CA ILE A 49 -11.77 -2.76 0.11
C ILE A 49 -10.78 -2.11 1.08
N ASN A 50 -10.38 -2.89 2.08
CA ASN A 50 -9.40 -2.47 3.08
C ASN A 50 -7.99 -2.83 2.62
N TYR A 51 -7.09 -1.86 2.65
CA TYR A 51 -5.69 -2.00 2.30
C TYR A 51 -4.83 -1.81 3.54
N SER A 52 -3.86 -2.71 3.72
CA SER A 52 -2.83 -2.59 4.75
C SER A 52 -1.48 -2.71 4.07
N ILE A 53 -0.84 -1.56 3.81
CA ILE A 53 0.44 -1.49 3.12
C ILE A 53 1.54 -1.32 4.16
N SER A 54 2.49 -2.24 4.17
CA SER A 54 3.71 -2.12 4.98
C SER A 54 4.90 -2.03 4.06
N ILE A 55 5.72 -1.00 4.24
CA ILE A 55 6.97 -0.81 3.50
C ILE A 55 8.11 -0.92 4.49
N GLU A 56 9.08 -1.76 4.15
CA GLU A 56 10.30 -1.98 4.91
C GLU A 56 11.49 -1.54 4.05
N ASP A 57 12.18 -0.49 4.50
CA ASP A 57 13.41 0.03 3.90
C ASP A 57 14.53 -0.07 4.95
N GLY A 58 15.27 -1.19 4.92
CA GLY A 58 16.31 -1.48 5.90
C GLY A 58 15.81 -1.49 7.35
N LYS A 59 16.08 -0.41 8.11
CA LYS A 59 15.64 -0.24 9.50
C LYS A 59 14.31 0.50 9.64
N GLN A 60 13.80 1.09 8.57
CA GLN A 60 12.57 1.88 8.57
C GLN A 60 11.42 0.98 8.14
N LYS A 61 10.47 0.76 9.04
CA LYS A 61 9.21 0.07 8.74
C LYS A 61 8.07 1.04 8.96
N HIS A 62 7.27 1.25 7.92
CA HIS A 62 6.06 2.07 8.04
C HIS A 62 4.85 1.31 7.52
N THR A 63 3.77 1.35 8.30
CA THR A 63 2.52 0.67 7.96
C THR A 63 1.40 1.69 7.87
N VAL A 64 0.80 1.78 6.69
CA VAL A 64 -0.38 2.59 6.42
C VAL A 64 -1.58 1.68 6.20
N LYS A 65 -2.66 1.99 6.89
CA LYS A 65 -3.96 1.32 6.73
C LYS A 65 -4.93 2.32 6.12
N THR A 66 -5.69 1.89 5.12
CA THR A 66 -6.67 2.74 4.43
C THR A 66 -7.74 1.87 3.78
N ASN A 67 -8.82 2.48 3.27
CA ASN A 67 -9.79 1.82 2.40
C ASN A 67 -9.98 2.62 1.09
N ASP A 68 -10.77 2.12 0.15
CA ASP A 68 -11.03 2.78 -1.14
C ASP A 68 -11.74 4.14 -1.03
N VAL A 69 -12.32 4.48 0.12
CA VAL A 69 -13.03 5.76 0.36
C VAL A 69 -12.16 6.78 1.09
N THR A 70 -11.36 6.34 2.07
CA THR A 70 -10.52 7.19 2.91
C THR A 70 -9.09 7.31 2.38
N MET A 71 -8.76 6.60 1.30
CA MET A 71 -7.44 6.67 0.69
C MET A 71 -7.17 8.07 0.15
N SER A 72 -6.05 8.65 0.57
CA SER A 72 -5.53 9.88 -0.02
C SER A 72 -5.21 9.66 -1.50
N SER A 73 -5.51 10.63 -2.36
CA SER A 73 -5.21 10.53 -3.80
C SER A 73 -3.72 10.30 -4.10
N GLN A 74 -2.85 10.65 -3.15
CA GLN A 74 -1.42 10.38 -3.18
C GLN A 74 -1.06 8.89 -3.02
N LEU A 75 -1.87 8.08 -2.34
CA LEU A 75 -1.67 6.64 -2.12
C LEU A 75 -2.19 5.77 -3.26
N GLU A 76 -3.20 6.25 -3.99
CA GLU A 76 -3.81 5.56 -5.13
C GLU A 76 -2.78 4.99 -6.13
N PRO A 77 -1.79 5.77 -6.62
CA PRO A 77 -0.83 5.24 -7.58
C PRO A 77 0.12 4.20 -6.99
N VAL A 78 0.42 4.26 -5.68
CA VAL A 78 1.22 3.25 -4.96
C VAL A 78 0.46 1.92 -4.90
N ILE A 79 -0.81 1.97 -4.47
CA ILE A 79 -1.65 0.76 -4.38
C ILE A 79 -1.82 0.14 -5.76
N ARG A 80 -2.10 0.95 -6.78
CA ARG A 80 -2.26 0.47 -8.16
C ARG A 80 -0.99 -0.18 -8.70
N PHE A 81 0.18 0.38 -8.41
CA PHE A 81 1.47 -0.23 -8.77
C PHE A 81 1.64 -1.60 -8.10
N LEU A 82 1.39 -1.69 -6.79
CA LEU A 82 1.47 -2.94 -6.03
C LEU A 82 0.47 -3.99 -6.56
N GLN A 83 -0.79 -3.60 -6.81
CA GLN A 83 -1.80 -4.49 -7.37
C GLN A 83 -1.41 -5.06 -8.74
N ASN A 84 -0.79 -4.25 -9.60
CA ASN A 84 -0.28 -4.72 -10.88
C ASN A 84 0.85 -5.75 -10.71
N LYS A 85 1.67 -5.63 -9.65
CA LYS A 85 2.71 -6.63 -9.34
C LYS A 85 2.14 -7.91 -8.73
N ILE A 86 1.01 -7.84 -8.03
CA ILE A 86 0.32 -9.02 -7.49
C ILE A 86 -0.41 -9.81 -8.59
N ARG A 87 -0.99 -9.10 -9.56
CA ARG A 87 -1.77 -9.71 -10.65
C ARG A 87 -0.95 -10.37 -11.75
N LYS A 88 0.36 -10.17 -11.76
CA LYS A 88 1.27 -10.58 -12.83
C LYS A 88 2.18 -11.71 -12.35
#